data_AF-F8PHI3-F1
#
_entry.id   AF-F8PHI3-F1
#
_cell.length_a   1.000
_cell.length_b   1.000
_cell.length_c   1.000
_cell.angle_alpha   90.00
_cell.angle_beta   90.00
_cell.angle_gamma   90.00
#
_symmetry.space_group_name_H-M   'P 1'
#
loop_
_entity.id
_entity.type
_entity.pdbx_description
1 polymer ?
#
loop_
_entity_poly.entity_id
_entity_poly.type
_entity_poly.pdbx_seq_one_letter_code
_entity_poly.pdbx_strand_id
1 'polypeptide(L)'
;KKKLKLADFIDDLSVPAILLDQPSPYALYKIEKQSYIKLWYFTQESCVDTTSFHKSTANSYSITKVDDTVALRPTSSFRASGNALADEQLNMQQILIAKTSMLRNIEQLGW
;
A
#
# COMPACT_ATOMS: atom_id res chain seq x y z
N LYS A 1 -27.34 9.15 -28.63
CA LYS A 1 -26.98 9.54 -27.23
C LYS A 1 -27.09 8.29 -26.35
N LYS A 2 -25.98 7.69 -25.91
CA LYS A 2 -25.98 6.43 -25.14
C LYS A 2 -26.09 6.77 -23.64
N LYS A 3 -27.17 6.36 -22.97
CA LYS A 3 -27.33 6.56 -21.52
C LYS A 3 -26.27 5.73 -20.79
N LEU A 4 -25.46 6.38 -19.98
CA LEU A 4 -24.53 5.72 -19.06
C LEU A 4 -25.37 5.04 -17.97
N LYS A 5 -25.29 3.71 -17.85
CA LYS A 5 -25.86 3.01 -16.70
C LYS A 5 -24.95 3.31 -15.51
N LEU A 6 -25.45 4.12 -14.59
CA LEU A 6 -24.82 4.39 -13.31
C LEU A 6 -24.98 3.10 -12.46
N ALA A 7 -23.88 2.56 -11.96
CA ALA A 7 -23.90 1.34 -11.14
C ALA A 7 -24.66 1.60 -9.83
N ASP A 8 -25.45 0.64 -9.37
CA ASP A 8 -26.28 0.78 -8.16
C ASP A 8 -25.42 1.18 -6.95
N PHE A 9 -25.90 2.20 -6.23
CA PHE A 9 -25.30 2.62 -4.97
C PHE A 9 -25.64 1.57 -3.89
N ILE A 10 -24.62 0.93 -3.33
CA ILE A 10 -24.77 -0.02 -2.23
C ILE A 10 -24.74 0.77 -0.93
N ASP A 11 -25.92 1.04 -0.37
CA ASP A 11 -26.13 1.83 0.86
C ASP A 11 -25.59 1.13 2.12
N ASP A 12 -25.49 -0.20 2.11
CA ASP A 12 -25.06 -1.02 3.25
C ASP A 12 -23.54 -1.14 3.44
N LEU A 13 -22.72 -0.47 2.62
CA LEU A 13 -21.28 -0.39 2.89
C LEU A 13 -21.02 0.65 3.99
N SER A 14 -21.15 0.23 5.25
CA SER A 14 -20.62 0.99 6.37
C SER A 14 -19.12 1.19 6.14
N VAL A 15 -18.72 2.44 5.85
CA VAL A 15 -17.30 2.82 5.81
C VAL A 15 -16.71 2.39 7.15
N PRO A 16 -15.70 1.50 7.19
CA PRO A 16 -15.11 1.08 8.44
C PRO A 16 -14.68 2.32 9.21
N ALA A 17 -15.21 2.52 10.42
CA ALA A 17 -14.87 3.67 11.27
C ALA A 17 -13.37 3.74 11.61
N ILE A 18 -12.67 2.62 11.41
CA ILE A 18 -11.23 2.51 11.52
C ILE A 18 -10.70 2.55 10.08
N LEU A 19 -10.04 3.66 9.72
CA LEU A 19 -9.22 3.69 8.50
C LEU A 19 -8.25 2.52 8.61
N LEU A 20 -8.46 1.49 7.80
CA LEU A 20 -7.48 0.44 7.63
C LEU A 20 -6.26 1.12 7.04
N ASP A 21 -5.21 1.27 7.86
CA ASP A 21 -3.94 1.85 7.45
C ASP A 21 -3.46 1.11 6.20
N GLN A 22 -3.69 1.73 5.05
CA GLN A 22 -3.30 1.15 3.77
C GLN A 22 -1.78 1.22 3.73
N PRO A 23 -1.08 0.08 3.58
CA PRO A 23 0.36 0.10 3.53
C PRO A 23 0.83 0.89 2.31
N SER A 24 2.07 1.37 2.39
CA SER A 24 2.70 2.11 1.28
C SER A 24 2.53 1.39 -0.06
N PRO A 25 2.30 2.09 -1.18
CA PRO A 25 2.36 1.51 -2.51
C PRO A 25 3.69 0.79 -2.79
N TYR A 26 4.80 1.30 -2.21
CA TYR A 26 6.10 0.64 -2.26
C TYR A 26 6.08 -0.72 -1.58
N ALA A 27 5.35 -0.84 -0.48
CA ALA A 27 5.28 -2.07 0.29
C ALA A 27 4.46 -3.15 -0.40
N LEU A 28 3.33 -2.76 -0.97
CA LEU A 28 2.53 -3.63 -1.82
C LEU A 28 3.34 -4.11 -3.03
N TYR A 29 4.09 -3.21 -3.67
CA TYR A 29 4.96 -3.57 -4.79
C TYR A 29 6.02 -4.61 -4.40
N LYS A 30 6.63 -4.47 -3.23
CA LYS A 30 7.66 -5.40 -2.75
C LYS A 30 7.06 -6.74 -2.34
N ILE A 31 5.87 -6.75 -1.75
CA ILE A 31 5.10 -7.98 -1.55
C ILE A 31 4.88 -8.61 -2.92
N GLU A 32 4.20 -7.99 -3.88
CA GLU A 32 3.96 -8.58 -5.22
C GLU A 32 5.20 -9.22 -5.87
N LYS A 33 6.39 -8.64 -5.64
CA LYS A 33 7.67 -9.11 -6.18
C LYS A 33 8.40 -10.18 -5.36
N GLN A 34 7.81 -10.74 -4.30
CA GLN A 34 8.49 -11.74 -3.43
C GLN A 34 9.82 -11.25 -2.90
N SER A 35 9.90 -9.94 -2.69
CA SER A 35 11.11 -9.27 -2.28
C SER A 35 11.04 -8.92 -0.82
N TYR A 36 12.19 -9.00 -0.16
CA TYR A 36 12.33 -8.54 1.21
C TYR A 36 11.86 -7.08 1.37
N ILE A 37 11.10 -6.84 2.43
CA ILE A 37 10.67 -5.52 2.86
C ILE A 37 10.71 -5.41 4.39
N LYS A 38 11.14 -4.24 4.87
CA LYS A 38 11.17 -3.88 6.29
C LYS A 38 9.76 -3.84 6.87
N LEU A 39 9.60 -4.32 8.09
CA LEU A 39 8.31 -4.32 8.81
C LEU A 39 7.79 -2.91 9.07
N TRP A 40 8.66 -1.91 9.17
CA TRP A 40 8.27 -0.52 9.40
C TRP A 40 7.18 -0.04 8.44
N TYR A 41 7.17 -0.49 7.19
CA TYR A 41 6.17 -0.10 6.19
C TYR A 41 4.72 -0.52 6.50
N PHE A 42 4.54 -1.42 7.47
CA PHE A 42 3.24 -1.90 7.93
C PHE A 42 2.86 -1.36 9.31
N THR A 43 3.66 -0.44 9.85
CA THR A 43 3.35 0.28 11.08
C THR A 43 2.45 1.48 10.82
N GLN A 44 1.73 1.93 11.85
CA GLN A 44 0.89 3.12 11.78
C GLN A 44 1.68 4.40 11.47
N GLU A 45 2.93 4.51 11.95
CA GLU A 45 3.83 5.63 11.66
C GLU A 45 4.11 5.74 10.16
N SER A 46 4.27 4.61 9.48
CA SER A 46 4.44 4.57 8.04
C SER A 46 3.17 5.01 7.30
N CYS A 47 1.97 4.76 7.83
CA CYS A 47 0.73 5.27 7.23
C CYS A 47 0.70 6.81 7.20
N VAL A 48 1.14 7.46 8.27
CA VAL A 48 1.24 8.94 8.31
C VAL A 48 2.30 9.44 7.33
N ASP A 49 3.46 8.80 7.26
CA ASP A 49 4.53 9.16 6.33
C ASP A 49 4.11 8.97 4.85
N THR A 50 3.43 7.86 4.57
CA THR A 50 2.97 7.50 3.22
C THR A 50 1.83 8.38 2.75
N THR A 51 0.89 8.77 3.60
CA THR A 51 -0.17 9.72 3.22
C THR A 51 0.40 11.09 2.85
N SER A 52 1.44 11.56 3.55
CA SER A 52 2.18 12.78 3.19
C SER A 52 2.93 12.62 1.86
N PHE A 53 3.67 11.53 1.70
CA PHE A 53 4.46 11.25 0.50
C PHE A 53 3.58 11.02 -0.74
N HIS A 54 2.43 10.37 -0.57
CA HIS A 54 1.45 10.13 -1.61
C HIS A 54 0.84 11.43 -2.09
N LYS A 55 0.49 12.38 -1.21
CA LYS A 55 0.00 13.71 -1.62
C LYS A 55 0.98 14.44 -2.54
N SER A 56 2.29 14.29 -2.30
CA SER A 56 3.32 14.92 -3.13
C SER A 56 3.51 14.24 -4.50
N THR A 57 3.22 12.93 -4.61
CA THR A 57 3.48 12.11 -5.81
C THR A 57 2.22 11.62 -6.52
N ALA A 58 1.02 12.01 -6.05
CA ALA A 58 -0.28 11.48 -6.46
C ALA A 58 -0.53 11.53 -7.98
N ASN A 59 0.08 12.49 -8.68
CA ASN A 59 -0.14 12.72 -10.11
C ASN A 59 1.00 12.20 -11.00
N SER A 60 1.98 11.49 -10.42
CA SER A 60 3.15 10.99 -11.14
C SER A 60 3.07 9.47 -11.30
N TYR A 61 3.02 9.01 -12.55
CA TYR A 61 2.97 7.60 -12.90
C TYR A 61 4.22 7.20 -13.69
N SER A 62 4.71 5.98 -13.43
CA SER A 62 5.77 5.34 -14.18
C SER A 62 5.21 4.26 -15.09
N ILE A 63 5.85 4.08 -16.23
CA ILE A 63 5.56 3.01 -17.18
C ILE A 63 6.42 1.80 -16.78
N THR A 64 5.78 0.67 -16.48
CA THR A 64 6.46 -0.55 -16.08
C THR A 64 6.04 -1.76 -16.90
N LYS A 65 6.96 -2.68 -17.13
CA LYS A 65 6.67 -3.96 -17.79
C LYS A 65 6.19 -4.97 -16.75
N VAL A 66 5.02 -5.55 -17.00
CA VAL A 66 4.44 -6.66 -16.22
C VAL A 66 4.20 -7.80 -17.20
N ASP A 67 5.04 -8.83 -17.10
CA ASP A 67 5.11 -9.94 -18.04
C ASP A 67 5.29 -9.42 -19.47
N ASP A 68 4.34 -9.68 -20.38
CA ASP A 68 4.38 -9.18 -21.77
C ASP A 68 3.55 -7.90 -21.99
N THR A 69 3.10 -7.26 -20.92
CA THR A 69 2.26 -6.06 -20.99
C THR A 69 2.95 -4.86 -20.35
N VAL A 70 2.50 -3.66 -20.76
CA VAL A 70 2.93 -2.40 -20.16
C VAL A 70 1.83 -1.91 -19.23
N ALA A 71 2.18 -1.67 -17.97
CA ALA A 71 1.28 -1.18 -16.93
C ALA A 71 1.73 0.18 -16.40
N LEU A 72 0.75 1.05 -16.12
CA LEU A 72 0.97 2.31 -15.42
C LEU A 72 0.90 2.07 -13.91
N ARG A 73 1.91 2.52 -13.18
CA ARG A 73 1.95 2.43 -11.72
C ARG A 73 2.37 3.76 -11.11
N PRO A 74 1.84 4.16 -9.94
CA PRO A 74 2.29 5.36 -9.25
C PRO A 74 3.80 5.33 -9.02
N THR A 75 4.51 6.44 -9.22
CA THR A 75 5.97 6.51 -9.01
C THR A 75 6.36 6.23 -7.56
N SER A 76 5.46 6.49 -6.61
CA SER A 76 5.60 6.12 -5.19
C SER A 76 5.78 4.62 -4.95
N SER A 77 5.31 3.76 -5.87
CA SER A 77 5.48 2.29 -5.78
C SER A 77 6.94 1.85 -5.91
N PHE A 78 7.80 2.69 -6.49
CA PHE A 78 9.22 2.37 -6.71
C PHE A 78 10.16 3.10 -5.74
N ARG A 79 9.62 3.99 -4.89
CA ARG A 79 10.41 4.84 -4.02
C ARG A 79 10.22 4.44 -2.56
N ALA A 80 11.31 3.95 -1.95
CA ALA A 80 11.37 3.74 -0.52
C ALA A 80 11.27 5.07 0.24
N SER A 81 10.63 5.05 1.41
CA SER A 81 10.67 6.19 2.33
C SER A 81 12.08 6.33 2.92
N GLY A 82 12.57 7.57 2.98
CA GLY A 82 13.82 7.90 3.66
C GLY A 82 13.74 7.73 5.18
N ASN A 83 12.52 7.71 5.73
CA ASN A 83 12.24 7.55 7.16
C ASN A 83 12.10 6.08 7.58
N ALA A 84 12.29 5.13 6.64
CA ALA A 84 12.07 3.72 6.90
C ALA A 84 13.10 3.12 7.88
N LEU A 85 12.66 2.90 9.11
CA LEU A 85 13.47 2.31 10.18
C LEU A 85 13.82 0.85 9.89
N ALA A 86 14.99 0.42 10.38
CA ALA A 86 15.36 -0.99 10.36
C ALA A 86 14.53 -1.80 11.37
N ASP A 87 14.32 -3.08 11.11
CA ASP A 87 13.49 -3.94 11.98
C ASP A 87 14.03 -4.04 13.41
N GLU A 88 15.36 -3.95 13.58
CA GLU A 88 16.05 -3.91 14.88
C GLU A 88 15.71 -2.66 15.72
N GLN A 89 15.27 -1.59 15.06
CA GLN A 89 14.91 -0.33 15.72
C GLN A 89 13.43 -0.28 16.10
N LEU A 90 12.64 -1.28 15.71
CA LEU A 90 11.23 -1.37 16.06
C LEU A 90 11.06 -1.97 17.46
N ASN A 91 10.12 -1.42 18.22
CA ASN A 91 9.72 -2.04 19.47
C ASN A 91 8.84 -3.29 19.20
N MET A 92 8.72 -4.17 20.20
CA MET A 92 7.96 -5.42 20.06
C MET A 92 6.49 -5.19 19.68
N GLN A 93 5.86 -4.14 20.18
CA GLN A 93 4.46 -3.83 19.84
C GLN A 93 4.33 -3.45 18.36
N GLN A 94 5.22 -2.60 17.85
CA GLN A 94 5.29 -2.23 16.44
C GLN A 94 5.52 -3.46 15.57
N ILE A 95 6.42 -4.37 15.97
CA ILE A 95 6.67 -5.62 15.25
C ILE A 95 5.39 -6.47 15.17
N LEU A 96 4.67 -6.66 16.28
CA LEU A 96 3.45 -7.47 16.30
C LEU A 96 2.33 -6.89 15.42
N ILE A 97 2.13 -5.57 15.49
CA ILE A 97 1.15 -4.86 14.65
C ILE A 97 1.55 -4.95 13.17
N ALA A 98 2.80 -4.61 12.86
CA ALA A 98 3.34 -4.63 11.51
C ALA A 98 3.27 -6.02 10.88
N LYS A 99 3.65 -7.06 11.61
CA LYS A 99 3.57 -8.45 11.15
C LYS A 99 2.12 -8.84 10.81
N THR A 100 1.17 -8.48 11.67
CA THR A 100 -0.24 -8.80 11.46
C THR A 100 -0.76 -8.11 10.19
N SER A 101 -0.43 -6.83 10.01
CA SER A 101 -0.79 -6.08 8.80
C SER A 101 -0.10 -6.64 7.55
N MET A 102 1.19 -6.99 7.63
CA MET A 102 1.94 -7.59 6.52
C MET A 102 1.31 -8.92 6.06
N LEU A 103 1.02 -9.83 6.99
CA LEU A 103 0.41 -11.13 6.67
C LEU A 103 -0.96 -10.97 6.00
N ARG A 104 -1.79 -10.04 6.49
CA ARG A 104 -3.07 -9.72 5.86
C ARG A 104 -2.90 -9.24 4.41
N ASN A 105 -1.91 -8.38 4.15
CA ASN A 105 -1.67 -7.88 2.79
C ASN A 105 -1.09 -8.96 1.87
N ILE A 106 -0.28 -9.87 2.40
CA ILE A 106 0.20 -11.06 1.66
C ILE A 106 -0.98 -11.93 1.24
N GLU A 107 -1.87 -12.27 2.17
CA GLU A 107 -3.09 -13.05 1.89
C GLU A 107 -3.98 -12.36 0.84
N GLN A 108 -4.19 -11.05 0.95
CA GLN A 108 -4.97 -10.27 -0.01
C GLN A 108 -4.37 -10.25 -1.42
N LEU A 109 -3.05 -10.41 -1.56
CA LEU A 109 -2.34 -10.49 -2.83
C LEU A 109 -2.26 -11.93 -3.38
N GLY A 110 -2.90 -12.90 -2.72
CA GLY A 110 -3.06 -14.27 -3.23
C GLY A 110 -1.83 -15.16 -3.04
N TRP A 111 -1.11 -14.96 -1.95
CA TRP A 111 0.09 -15.72 -1.60
C TRP A 111 -0.15 -16.81 -0.58
#